data_AF-A0A9D7KJ58-F1
#
_entry.id   AF-A0A9D7KJ58-F1
#
_cell.length_a   1.000
_cell.length_b   1.000
_cell.length_c   1.000
_cell.angle_alpha   90.00
_cell.angle_beta   90.00
_cell.angle_gamma   90.00
#
_symmetry.space_group_name_H-M   'P 1'
#
loop_
_entity.id
_entity.type
_entity.pdbx_description
1 polymer ?
#
loop_
_entity_poly.entity_id
_entity_poly.type
_entity_poly.pdbx_seq_one_letter_code
_entity_poly.pdbx_strand_id
1 'polypeptide(L)'
;MEKKSDVVRNWVNGMSEYRDREQIYEYWTTSSFEEDAIDYLNKIKNSVKKYKIEFYDLVEITKIVRDEKLSSINKILNEHYEGYE
;
A
#
# COMPACT_ATOMS: atom_id res chain seq x y z
N MET A 1 -2.87 -22.00 -7.91
CA MET A 1 -3.51 -20.69 -8.08
C MET A 1 -2.41 -19.65 -8.13
N GLU A 2 -2.25 -18.95 -9.26
CA GLU A 2 -1.23 -17.90 -9.41
C GLU A 2 -1.66 -16.68 -8.58
N LYS A 3 -0.77 -16.13 -7.74
CA LYS A 3 -1.11 -14.95 -6.93
C LYS A 3 -1.17 -13.75 -7.88
N LYS A 4 -2.20 -12.90 -7.76
CA LYS A 4 -2.36 -11.71 -8.63
C LYS A 4 -1.12 -10.80 -8.63
N SER A 5 -0.40 -10.71 -7.50
CA SER A 5 0.87 -9.98 -7.39
C SER A 5 1.99 -10.55 -8.27
N ASP A 6 1.98 -11.85 -8.57
CA ASP A 6 2.98 -12.49 -9.43
C ASP A 6 2.74 -12.13 -10.91
N VAL A 7 1.48 -12.00 -11.33
CA VAL A 7 1.14 -11.55 -12.69
C VAL A 7 1.66 -10.15 -12.96
N VAL A 8 1.38 -9.20 -12.05
CA VAL A 8 1.86 -7.82 -12.16
C VAL A 8 3.40 -7.78 -12.13
N ARG A 9 4.02 -8.53 -11.22
CA ARG A 9 5.48 -8.62 -11.15
C ARG A 9 6.12 -9.16 -12.43
N ASN A 10 5.57 -10.22 -13.00
CA ASN A 10 6.11 -10.81 -14.23
C ASN A 10 6.06 -9.81 -15.38
N TRP A 11 4.97 -9.02 -15.46
CA TRP A 11 4.85 -7.93 -16.41
C TRP A 11 5.88 -6.82 -16.17
N VAL A 12 6.06 -6.35 -14.93
CA VAL A 12 7.07 -5.33 -14.57
C VAL A 12 8.49 -5.83 -14.87
N ASN A 13 8.81 -7.09 -14.57
CA ASN A 13 10.12 -7.68 -14.84
C ASN A 13 10.42 -7.84 -16.35
N GLY A 14 9.38 -7.87 -17.19
CA GLY A 14 9.53 -7.84 -18.64
C GLY A 14 10.01 -6.49 -19.17
N MET A 15 9.95 -5.43 -18.36
CA MET A 15 10.40 -4.09 -18.71
C MET A 15 11.82 -3.85 -18.20
N SER A 16 12.73 -3.53 -19.12
CA SER A 16 14.14 -3.32 -18.80
C SER A 16 14.38 -2.20 -17.79
N GLU A 17 13.53 -1.18 -17.76
CA GLU A 17 13.65 0.01 -16.92
C GLU A 17 13.32 -0.25 -15.44
N TYR A 18 12.56 -1.31 -15.16
CA TYR A 18 12.01 -1.62 -13.84
C TYR A 18 12.48 -2.96 -13.26
N ARG A 19 13.11 -3.81 -14.08
CA ARG A 19 13.61 -5.14 -13.68
C ARG A 19 14.55 -5.13 -12.46
N ASP A 20 15.46 -4.16 -12.40
CA ASP A 20 16.49 -4.09 -11.35
C ASP A 20 16.15 -3.08 -10.25
N ARG A 21 14.89 -2.59 -10.21
CA ARG A 21 14.42 -1.69 -9.16
C ARG A 21 13.74 -2.46 -8.03
N GLU A 22 13.83 -1.92 -6.83
CA GLU A 22 13.03 -2.42 -5.71
C GLU A 22 11.55 -2.24 -6.03
N GLN A 23 10.79 -3.34 -5.97
CA GLN A 23 9.36 -3.32 -6.20
C GLN A 23 8.64 -3.28 -4.86
N ILE A 24 7.81 -2.26 -4.68
CA ILE A 24 6.97 -2.05 -3.50
C ILE A 24 5.52 -2.08 -3.99
N TYR A 25 4.72 -2.97 -3.42
CA TYR A 25 3.29 -3.07 -3.70
C TYR A 25 2.54 -2.55 -2.48
N GLU A 26 1.68 -1.56 -2.69
CA GLU A 26 1.01 -0.87 -1.60
C GLU A 26 -0.50 -1.03 -1.69
N TYR A 27 -1.14 -1.30 -0.57
CA TYR A 27 -2.60 -1.31 -0.44
C TYR A 27 -3.06 -0.11 0.35
N TRP A 28 -3.94 0.70 -0.23
CA TRP A 28 -4.43 1.93 0.36
C TRP A 28 -5.94 1.83 0.52
N THR A 29 -6.45 2.13 1.71
CA THR A 29 -7.89 2.17 1.98
C THR A 29 -8.25 3.32 2.91
N THR A 30 -9.37 3.97 2.66
CA THR A 30 -9.94 5.00 3.57
C THR A 30 -10.80 4.38 4.68
N SER A 31 -10.90 3.05 4.72
CA SER A 31 -11.57 2.28 5.77
C SER A 31 -10.53 1.56 6.63
N SER A 32 -10.98 0.72 7.57
CA SER A 32 -10.10 -0.16 8.33
C SER A 32 -9.90 -1.50 7.62
N PHE A 33 -8.88 -2.24 8.05
CA PHE A 33 -8.73 -3.65 7.74
C PHE A 33 -9.29 -4.49 8.90
N GLU A 34 -9.89 -5.63 8.57
CA GLU A 34 -10.23 -6.64 9.57
C GLU A 34 -8.95 -7.26 10.17
N GLU A 35 -9.02 -7.74 11.41
CA GLU A 35 -7.86 -8.29 12.13
C GLU A 35 -7.22 -9.48 11.39
N ASP A 36 -8.05 -10.37 10.83
CA ASP A 36 -7.59 -11.52 10.06
C ASP A 36 -6.89 -11.09 8.74
N ALA A 37 -7.34 -9.99 8.13
CA ALA A 37 -6.72 -9.39 6.97
C ALA A 37 -5.36 -8.75 7.32
N ILE A 38 -5.26 -8.06 8.46
CA ILE A 38 -4.00 -7.50 8.99
C ILE A 38 -2.99 -8.63 9.23
N ASP A 39 -3.39 -9.71 9.89
CA ASP A 39 -2.55 -10.88 10.13
C ASP A 39 -2.06 -11.51 8.84
N TYR A 40 -2.95 -11.65 7.86
CA TYR A 40 -2.61 -12.18 6.54
C TYR A 40 -1.59 -11.27 5.83
N LEU A 41 -1.83 -9.96 5.79
CA LEU A 41 -0.95 -8.99 5.15
C LEU A 41 0.43 -8.96 5.82
N ASN A 42 0.48 -8.95 7.16
CA ASN A 42 1.72 -9.03 7.92
C ASN A 42 2.48 -10.32 7.65
N LYS A 43 1.79 -11.46 7.61
CA LYS A 43 2.41 -12.76 7.28
C LYS A 43 3.03 -12.74 5.89
N ILE A 44 2.36 -12.15 4.90
CA ILE A 44 2.91 -12.07 3.55
C ILE A 44 4.07 -11.07 3.48
N LYS A 45 3.90 -9.87 4.04
CA LYS A 45 4.95 -8.84 4.14
C LYS A 45 6.25 -9.41 4.72
N ASN A 46 6.16 -10.21 5.78
CA ASN A 46 7.33 -10.81 6.44
C ASN A 46 7.89 -12.05 5.72
N SER A 47 7.10 -12.75 4.91
CA SER A 47 7.55 -13.97 4.23
C SER A 47 8.08 -13.74 2.81
N VAL A 48 7.62 -12.69 2.13
CA VAL A 48 8.04 -12.37 0.77
C VAL A 48 9.32 -11.54 0.78
N LYS A 49 10.40 -12.09 0.22
CA LYS A 49 11.71 -11.40 0.10
C LYS A 49 11.96 -10.75 -1.26
N LYS A 50 11.18 -11.14 -2.28
CA LYS A 50 11.37 -10.72 -3.69
C LYS A 50 10.84 -9.31 -3.99
N TYR A 51 9.92 -8.82 -3.17
CA TYR A 51 9.33 -7.48 -3.24
C TYR A 51 8.78 -7.12 -1.86
N LYS A 52 8.54 -5.83 -1.64
CA LYS A 52 7.91 -5.33 -0.41
C LYS A 52 6.41 -5.23 -0.59
N ILE A 53 5.69 -5.48 0.50
CA ILE A 53 4.26 -5.20 0.59
C ILE A 53 4.07 -4.22 1.74
N GLU A 54 3.39 -3.13 1.47
CA GLU A 54 2.93 -2.19 2.48
C GLU A 54 1.42 -2.04 2.39
N PHE A 55 0.79 -1.66 3.49
CA PHE A 55 -0.64 -1.41 3.54
C PHE A 55 -0.90 -0.29 4.52
N TYR A 56 -1.86 0.57 4.17
CA TYR A 56 -2.14 1.81 4.88
C TYR A 56 -3.65 1.99 4.99
N ASP A 57 -4.13 2.10 6.22
CA ASP A 57 -5.49 2.53 6.52
C ASP A 57 -5.63 4.06 6.52
N LEU A 58 -6.83 4.56 6.81
CA LEU A 58 -7.08 6.01 6.84
C LEU A 58 -6.14 6.78 7.78
N VAL A 59 -5.81 6.21 8.94
CA VAL A 59 -4.95 6.85 9.94
C VAL A 59 -3.53 6.96 9.40
N GLU A 60 -3.02 5.87 8.85
CA GLU A 60 -1.69 5.80 8.26
C GLU A 60 -1.57 6.69 7.01
N ILE A 61 -2.58 6.68 6.14
CA ILE A 61 -2.65 7.56 4.96
C ILE A 61 -2.63 9.03 5.38
N THR A 62 -3.43 9.41 6.38
CA THR A 62 -3.50 10.79 6.88
C THR A 62 -2.13 11.24 7.41
N LYS A 63 -1.43 10.34 8.13
CA LYS A 63 -0.08 10.61 8.60
C LYS A 63 0.90 10.80 7.43
N ILE A 64 0.92 9.89 6.47
CA ILE A 64 1.79 9.97 5.27
C ILE A 64 1.55 11.29 4.54
N VAL A 65 0.29 11.65 4.30
CA VAL A 65 -0.09 12.87 3.59
C VAL A 65 0.37 14.14 4.31
N ARG A 66 0.30 14.15 5.65
CA ARG A 66 0.82 15.26 6.47
C ARG A 66 2.35 15.33 6.43
N ASP A 67 3.04 14.19 6.60
CA ASP A 67 4.50 14.10 6.65
C ASP A 67 5.14 14.47 5.30
N GLU A 68 4.57 14.01 4.20
CA GLU A 68 4.99 14.28 2.81
C GLU A 68 4.48 15.63 2.28
N LYS A 69 3.75 16.41 3.10
CA LYS A 69 3.19 17.73 2.75
C LYS A 69 2.33 17.72 1.48
N LEU A 70 1.52 16.68 1.29
CA LEU A 70 0.66 16.49 0.12
C LEU A 70 -0.65 17.30 0.25
N SER A 71 -0.54 18.62 0.11
CA SER A 71 -1.61 19.58 0.42
C SER A 71 -2.94 19.32 -0.30
N SER A 72 -2.91 18.92 -1.58
CA SER A 72 -4.12 18.60 -2.35
C SER A 72 -4.84 17.37 -1.81
N ILE A 73 -4.09 16.32 -1.42
CA ILE A 73 -4.68 15.10 -0.86
C ILE A 73 -5.18 15.37 0.57
N ASN A 74 -4.40 16.10 1.36
CA ASN A 74 -4.78 16.50 2.72
C ASN A 74 -6.12 17.25 2.74
N LYS A 75 -6.33 18.13 1.75
CA LYS A 75 -7.61 18.84 1.58
C LYS A 75 -8.77 17.88 1.34
N ILE A 76 -8.62 16.93 0.42
CA ILE A 76 -9.65 15.92 0.12
C ILE A 76 -9.94 15.05 1.36
N LEU A 77 -8.91 14.62 2.07
CA LEU A 77 -9.07 13.80 3.27
C LEU A 77 -9.83 14.56 4.35
N ASN A 78 -9.49 15.82 4.61
CA ASN A 78 -10.22 16.64 5.57
C ASN A 78 -11.68 16.88 5.11
N GLU A 79 -11.92 17.18 3.83
CA GLU A 79 -13.28 17.43 3.33
C GLU A 79 -14.23 16.23 3.49
N HIS A 80 -13.70 14.99 3.45
CA HIS A 80 -14.52 13.79 3.44
C HIS A 80 -14.43 12.93 4.71
N TYR A 81 -13.38 13.09 5.51
CA TYR A 81 -13.07 12.21 6.63
C TYR A 81 -12.68 12.96 7.93
N GLU A 82 -12.73 14.29 7.97
CA GLU A 82 -12.51 15.07 9.19
C GLU A 82 -13.53 14.68 10.28
N GLY A 83 -13.04 14.18 11.42
CA GLY A 83 -13.86 13.72 12.55
C GLY A 83 -13.94 12.20 12.76
N TYR A 84 -13.33 11.39 11.88
CA TYR A 84 -13.07 9.98 12.12
C TYR A 84 -11.69 9.81 12.79
N GLU A 85 -11.60 10.17 14.08
CA GLU A 85 -10.45 9.87 14.95
C GLU A 85 -10.88 9.00 16.15
#